data_AF-A0AAE0G9E9-F1
#
_entry.id   AF-A0AAE0G9E9-F1
#
_cell.length_a   1.000
_cell.length_b   1.000
_cell.length_c   1.000
_cell.angle_alpha   90.00
_cell.angle_beta   90.00
_cell.angle_gamma   90.00
#
_symmetry.space_group_name_H-M   'P 1'
#
loop_
_entity.id
_entity.type
_entity.pdbx_description
1 polymer ?
#
loop_
_entity_poly.entity_id
_entity_poly.type
_entity_poly.pdbx_seq_one_letter_code
_entity_poly.pdbx_strand_id
1 'polypeptide(L)'
;MNGRINSKTNKIGTLGLSALCFNSLRTHSCKSSVRFVGNRQAELRVQVAPSSVSVHHPRHARPWAQRASACRHSLDRRAPTRAGRRCPWCVAALTRNKADPDPAEGAGGTQLRILVTQLGAFVGRIRRTLVLWGIHAYLSIFGGERGLRLLVATIFPPHIHTLFGDLFDCYKYQVVKASGGDLRAASRRTLGIFQDMTRIYAREILGTPFEFATYHEAIRQPIDYFTLGNDLVRPLIDSERSVLGQRQRWDDIQSKLQLGENVILLANHQSDVDPACISLLTEASHPGLGEKIIYVAGSRVAADFMCKPFSMGRNLLFVNSKNAAGAGDRREHIRQNLAAMRRLGSLLKAGGKLIWVAPSGGRDCLSPEGNVVPGPFDAGAVEMMRKLATEQGTPQTSLYPLAMVTHNIMPVCSDSLEEVRVVNYTQIGISLAEQVDLGPEAEWARGISKPDIKTALAQHLYANMHEEYQAIERELLEKGIQTQQP
;
A
#
# COMPACT_ATOMS: atom_id res chain seq x y z
N MET A 1 -0.99 58.71 12.17
CA MET A 1 -2.25 59.25 12.73
C MET A 1 -3.03 58.05 13.26
N ASN A 2 -2.87 57.71 14.55
CA ASN A 2 -3.80 58.02 15.67
C ASN A 2 -5.22 57.46 15.42
N GLY A 3 -5.87 56.64 16.25
CA GLY A 3 -5.67 56.12 17.61
C GLY A 3 -6.76 55.08 17.91
N ARG A 4 -6.49 54.08 18.77
CA ARG A 4 -6.89 53.95 20.19
C ARG A 4 -8.39 53.65 20.51
N ILE A 5 -8.62 52.41 20.95
CA ILE A 5 -9.18 51.92 22.25
C ILE A 5 -10.47 52.55 22.84
N ASN A 6 -11.49 51.70 23.10
CA ASN A 6 -12.27 51.56 24.36
C ASN A 6 -13.16 50.30 24.25
N SER A 7 -13.12 49.25 25.08
CA SER A 7 -13.30 49.08 26.54
C SER A 7 -14.76 49.17 27.04
N LYS A 8 -15.26 48.06 27.62
CA LYS A 8 -16.31 47.86 28.67
C LYS A 8 -16.77 46.39 28.66
N THR A 9 -16.19 45.48 29.45
CA THR A 9 -16.58 45.03 30.81
C THR A 9 -18.09 44.93 31.10
N ASN A 10 -18.57 43.70 31.33
CA ASN A 10 -19.73 43.41 32.19
C ASN A 10 -19.34 42.33 33.21
N LYS A 11 -19.49 42.68 34.50
CA LYS A 11 -19.52 41.79 35.67
C LYS A 11 -20.97 41.70 36.14
N ILE A 12 -21.39 40.53 36.60
CA ILE A 12 -22.40 40.15 37.64
C ILE A 12 -22.47 38.62 37.52
N GLY A 13 -22.46 37.77 38.54
CA GLY A 13 -22.47 37.93 40.00
C GLY A 13 -22.41 36.51 40.59
N THR A 14 -21.66 36.38 41.67
CA THR A 14 -21.47 35.18 42.49
C THR A 14 -22.65 34.98 43.44
N LEU A 15 -23.10 33.74 43.60
CA LEU A 15 -23.85 33.27 44.78
C LEU A 15 -23.26 31.93 45.21
N GLY A 16 -22.83 31.86 46.47
CA GLY A 16 -22.33 30.65 47.12
C GLY A 16 -23.30 30.15 48.18
N LEU A 17 -23.05 28.91 48.63
CA LEU A 17 -23.37 28.32 49.95
C LEU A 17 -22.73 26.91 49.94
N SER A 18 -21.60 26.72 50.64
CA SER A 18 -21.50 26.13 52.01
C SER A 18 -21.76 24.61 52.01
N ALA A 19 -20.72 23.76 52.05
CA ALA A 19 -19.92 23.33 53.21
C ALA A 19 -20.56 22.17 54.01
N LEU A 20 -19.86 21.02 54.06
CA LEU A 20 -19.80 20.14 55.23
C LEU A 20 -18.56 19.21 55.15
N CYS A 21 -17.76 19.28 56.21
CA CYS A 21 -16.56 18.51 56.54
C CYS A 21 -16.87 17.04 56.87
N PHE A 22 -15.85 16.15 56.77
CA PHE A 22 -15.31 15.41 57.94
C PHE A 22 -13.98 14.69 57.62
N ASN A 23 -13.00 14.94 58.52
CA ASN A 23 -11.75 14.25 58.93
C ASN A 23 -11.15 13.12 58.06
N SER A 24 -9.85 13.17 57.69
CA SER A 24 -8.62 13.12 58.53
C SER A 24 -8.40 11.77 59.23
N LEU A 25 -7.43 10.99 58.71
CA LEU A 25 -6.51 10.18 59.51
C LEU A 25 -5.15 10.10 58.79
N ARG A 26 -4.17 10.82 59.35
CA ARG A 26 -2.72 10.58 59.18
C ARG A 26 -2.33 9.44 60.13
N THR A 27 -1.37 8.60 59.73
CA THR A 27 -0.19 8.27 60.56
C THR A 27 0.89 7.49 59.79
N HIS A 28 2.14 7.93 60.03
CA HIS A 28 3.46 7.27 59.96
C HIS A 28 3.93 6.63 58.64
N SER A 29 4.89 7.23 57.91
CA SER A 29 6.34 7.30 58.18
C SER A 29 7.03 5.94 58.23
N CYS A 30 7.75 5.57 57.16
CA CYS A 30 9.05 4.95 57.30
C CYS A 30 9.99 5.43 56.18
N LYS A 31 11.06 6.09 56.62
CA LYS A 31 12.24 6.43 55.82
C LYS A 31 13.07 5.16 55.64
N SER A 32 13.47 4.86 54.42
CA SER A 32 14.69 4.08 54.19
C SER A 32 15.38 4.62 52.94
N SER A 33 16.23 5.61 53.19
CA SER A 33 17.32 6.00 52.31
C SER A 33 18.33 4.87 52.22
N VAL A 34 18.54 4.33 51.02
CA VAL A 34 19.72 3.52 50.71
C VAL A 34 20.56 4.33 49.73
N ARG A 35 21.59 4.98 50.27
CA ARG A 35 22.78 5.38 49.51
C ARG A 35 23.60 4.10 49.30
N PHE A 36 23.89 3.74 48.06
CA PHE A 36 25.07 2.94 47.76
C PHE A 36 26.15 3.84 47.19
N VAL A 37 27.28 3.75 47.87
CA VAL A 37 28.57 4.38 47.60
C VAL A 37 29.11 3.86 46.28
N GLY A 38 29.69 4.76 45.49
CA GLY A 38 30.35 4.42 44.24
C GLY A 38 31.57 3.53 44.46
N ASN A 39 31.87 2.70 43.46
CA ASN A 39 33.20 2.19 43.27
C ASN A 39 33.58 2.30 41.78
N ARG A 40 34.68 3.03 41.56
CA ARG A 40 35.46 3.04 40.32
C ARG A 40 36.27 1.75 40.26
N GLN A 41 36.40 1.18 39.06
CA GLN A 41 37.47 0.32 38.50
C GLN A 41 36.79 -0.59 37.45
N ALA A 42 37.30 -0.85 36.26
CA ALA A 42 38.52 -0.43 35.58
C ALA A 42 38.26 -0.54 34.07
N GLU A 43 38.86 0.36 33.29
CA GLU A 43 38.95 0.27 31.84
C GLU A 43 39.68 -1.03 31.44
N LEU A 44 39.04 -1.85 30.61
CA LEU A 44 39.73 -2.87 29.83
C LEU A 44 39.76 -2.40 28.37
N ARG A 45 40.86 -1.72 28.03
CA ARG A 45 41.27 -1.42 26.65
C ARG A 45 41.60 -2.74 25.96
N VAL A 46 40.78 -3.15 25.00
CA VAL A 46 41.20 -4.08 23.96
C VAL A 46 41.63 -3.23 22.76
N GLN A 47 42.94 -3.07 22.61
CA GLN A 47 43.56 -2.57 21.39
C GLN A 47 43.38 -3.62 20.29
N VAL A 48 42.64 -3.29 19.24
CA VAL A 48 42.76 -3.96 17.94
C VAL A 48 43.38 -2.95 16.98
N ALA A 49 44.57 -3.29 16.51
CA ALA A 49 45.38 -2.49 15.61
C ALA A 49 44.73 -2.36 14.21
N PRO A 50 44.98 -1.25 13.48
CA PRO A 50 44.40 -1.02 12.17
C PRO A 50 45.20 -1.73 11.08
N SER A 51 44.56 -2.59 10.28
CA SER A 51 45.11 -3.09 9.03
C SER A 51 44.77 -2.13 7.89
N SER A 52 45.75 -1.30 7.55
CA SER A 52 45.80 -0.51 6.33
C SER A 52 46.02 -1.42 5.11
N VAL A 53 45.08 -1.42 4.16
CA VAL A 53 45.35 -1.85 2.79
C VAL A 53 45.19 -0.64 1.88
N SER A 54 46.34 -0.13 1.46
CA SER A 54 46.54 0.88 0.44
C SER A 54 46.24 0.30 -0.94
N VAL A 55 45.38 0.96 -1.71
CA VAL A 55 45.27 0.74 -3.15
C VAL A 55 45.86 1.96 -3.85
N HIS A 56 47.01 1.76 -4.47
CA HIS A 56 47.70 2.70 -5.33
C HIS A 56 46.91 2.98 -6.61
N HIS A 57 46.79 4.26 -6.96
CA HIS A 57 46.63 4.71 -8.34
C HIS A 57 47.86 4.35 -9.19
N PRO A 58 47.65 4.23 -10.51
CA PRO A 58 48.48 5.03 -11.40
C PRO A 58 47.65 5.83 -12.42
N ARG A 59 48.09 7.06 -12.64
CA ARG A 59 47.72 7.92 -13.76
C ARG A 59 48.57 7.59 -15.01
N HIS A 60 48.04 8.04 -16.15
CA HIS A 60 48.70 8.36 -17.43
C HIS A 60 49.00 7.23 -18.44
N ALA A 61 48.21 7.21 -19.52
CA ALA A 61 48.68 7.55 -20.88
C ALA A 61 47.48 7.78 -21.84
N ARG A 62 47.50 8.90 -22.57
CA ARG A 62 46.68 9.18 -23.78
C ARG A 62 47.43 8.64 -25.03
N PRO A 63 47.07 9.04 -26.26
CA PRO A 63 45.88 8.77 -27.10
C PRO A 63 46.30 8.09 -28.43
N TRP A 64 45.37 7.81 -29.35
CA TRP A 64 45.51 7.87 -30.85
C TRP A 64 44.14 7.51 -31.44
N ALA A 65 43.39 8.42 -32.05
CA ALA A 65 43.54 8.99 -33.40
C ALA A 65 43.21 7.99 -34.53
N GLN A 66 42.07 8.27 -35.18
CA GLN A 66 41.82 8.27 -36.62
C GLN A 66 42.21 7.02 -37.45
N ARG A 67 41.22 6.45 -38.14
CA ARG A 67 41.17 6.49 -39.62
C ARG A 67 39.80 6.10 -40.15
N ALA A 68 39.29 7.02 -40.97
CA ALA A 68 38.15 6.85 -41.86
C ALA A 68 38.58 6.24 -43.20
N SER A 69 37.58 5.99 -44.05
CA SER A 69 37.61 5.60 -45.47
C SER A 69 37.85 4.09 -45.71
N ALA A 70 37.20 3.44 -46.68
CA ALA A 70 36.66 3.96 -47.92
C ALA A 70 35.43 3.16 -48.42
N CYS A 71 34.65 3.88 -49.22
CA CYS A 71 33.51 3.46 -50.00
C CYS A 71 33.97 2.80 -51.33
N ARG A 72 33.10 1.92 -51.84
CA ARG A 72 32.66 1.78 -53.26
C ARG A 72 33.42 0.92 -54.28
N HIS A 73 32.55 0.20 -55.00
CA HIS A 73 32.57 -0.26 -56.41
C HIS A 73 33.29 -1.59 -56.65
N SER A 74 32.75 -2.55 -57.40
CA SER A 74 31.91 -2.48 -58.61
C SER A 74 31.20 -3.84 -58.84
N LEU A 75 29.95 -3.87 -59.34
CA LEU A 75 29.52 -4.30 -60.72
C LEU A 75 29.59 -5.83 -60.94
N ASP A 76 28.67 -6.57 -61.58
CA ASP A 76 27.45 -6.26 -62.33
C ASP A 76 26.67 -7.58 -62.62
N ARG A 77 25.37 -7.44 -62.94
CA ARG A 77 24.55 -8.18 -63.96
C ARG A 77 24.05 -9.65 -63.81
N ARG A 78 22.70 -9.71 -63.95
CA ARG A 78 21.78 -10.67 -64.66
C ARG A 78 21.07 -11.80 -63.87
N ALA A 79 19.79 -11.53 -63.52
CA ALA A 79 18.50 -12.22 -63.85
C ALA A 79 18.40 -13.76 -64.04
N PRO A 80 17.20 -14.41 -64.08
CA PRO A 80 15.89 -14.21 -63.42
C PRO A 80 15.24 -15.54 -62.91
N THR A 81 13.93 -15.52 -62.57
CA THR A 81 12.92 -16.62 -62.43
C THR A 81 12.54 -17.00 -60.98
N ARG A 82 11.32 -16.74 -60.49
CA ARG A 82 9.97 -17.33 -60.70
C ARG A 82 9.74 -18.66 -59.98
N ALA A 83 8.52 -18.78 -59.44
CA ALA A 83 7.88 -19.91 -58.74
C ALA A 83 8.34 -20.12 -57.28
N GLY A 84 7.47 -20.38 -56.30
CA GLY A 84 6.04 -20.64 -56.35
C GLY A 84 5.63 -21.20 -54.98
N ARG A 85 4.57 -20.65 -54.40
CA ARG A 85 3.94 -21.09 -53.15
C ARG A 85 3.39 -22.52 -53.30
N ARG A 86 3.49 -23.33 -52.24
CA ARG A 86 2.50 -24.38 -51.85
C ARG A 86 2.48 -24.43 -50.32
N CYS A 87 1.42 -23.94 -49.67
CA CYS A 87 0.10 -24.54 -49.45
C CYS A 87 0.14 -25.70 -48.41
N PRO A 88 -0.48 -25.52 -47.23
CA PRO A 88 -0.47 -26.49 -46.14
C PRO A 88 -1.59 -27.53 -46.34
N TRP A 89 -1.45 -28.45 -47.29
CA TRP A 89 -2.42 -29.53 -47.54
C TRP A 89 -1.77 -30.87 -47.95
N CYS A 90 -0.56 -31.17 -47.44
CA CYS A 90 0.16 -32.42 -47.76
C CYS A 90 0.78 -33.14 -46.55
N VAL A 91 0.03 -33.28 -45.45
CA VAL A 91 0.28 -34.38 -44.49
C VAL A 91 -1.07 -35.01 -44.12
N ALA A 92 -1.63 -35.75 -45.07
CA ALA A 92 -2.75 -36.66 -44.86
C ALA A 92 -2.64 -37.80 -45.90
N ALA A 93 -2.02 -38.92 -45.51
CA ALA A 93 -2.27 -40.27 -46.02
C ALA A 93 -1.17 -41.22 -45.49
N LEU A 94 -1.56 -42.48 -45.23
CA LEU A 94 -0.80 -43.59 -44.63
C LEU A 94 -0.97 -43.62 -43.10
N THR A 95 -2.03 -44.21 -42.55
CA THR A 95 -2.40 -45.62 -42.71
C THR A 95 -3.88 -45.86 -42.40
N ARG A 96 -4.56 -46.57 -43.31
CA ARG A 96 -5.85 -47.23 -43.08
C ARG A 96 -5.60 -48.54 -42.34
N ASN A 97 -6.38 -48.77 -41.28
CA ASN A 97 -7.08 -50.02 -40.93
C ASN A 97 -7.21 -50.14 -39.41
N LYS A 98 -8.38 -49.80 -38.88
CA LYS A 98 -9.06 -50.56 -37.84
C LYS A 98 -10.48 -50.02 -37.69
N ALA A 99 -11.42 -50.93 -37.93
CA ALA A 99 -12.81 -51.01 -37.51
C ALA A 99 -13.52 -49.71 -37.10
N ASP A 100 -14.60 -49.39 -37.80
CA ASP A 100 -15.68 -48.54 -37.29
C ASP A 100 -16.13 -49.06 -35.92
N PRO A 101 -16.13 -48.25 -34.85
CA PRO A 101 -16.94 -48.54 -33.69
C PRO A 101 -18.39 -48.12 -33.96
N ASP A 102 -19.32 -49.00 -33.61
CA ASP A 102 -20.75 -48.75 -33.51
C ASP A 102 -21.07 -47.38 -32.92
N PRO A 103 -22.04 -46.60 -33.47
CA PRO A 103 -22.38 -45.28 -32.97
C PRO A 103 -23.22 -45.30 -31.66
N ALA A 104 -23.23 -46.40 -30.90
CA ALA A 104 -24.18 -46.60 -29.80
C ALA A 104 -23.61 -46.64 -28.36
N GLU A 105 -22.29 -46.58 -28.14
CA GLU A 105 -21.72 -46.78 -26.78
C GLU A 105 -20.88 -45.63 -26.19
N GLY A 106 -20.79 -44.47 -26.85
CA GLY A 106 -19.93 -43.35 -26.39
C GLY A 106 -20.61 -42.26 -25.55
N ALA A 107 -21.94 -42.15 -25.59
CA ALA A 107 -22.64 -41.01 -25.00
C ALA A 107 -22.98 -41.19 -23.51
N GLY A 108 -23.30 -42.40 -23.08
CA GLY A 108 -23.74 -42.69 -21.69
C GLY A 108 -22.63 -42.58 -20.65
N GLY A 109 -21.43 -43.09 -20.95
CA GLY A 109 -20.27 -43.04 -20.03
C GLY A 109 -19.74 -41.62 -19.81
N THR A 110 -19.82 -40.76 -20.84
CA THR A 110 -19.42 -39.35 -20.77
C THR A 110 -20.43 -38.53 -19.97
N GLN A 111 -21.73 -38.76 -20.17
CA GLN A 111 -22.77 -38.09 -19.36
C GLN A 111 -22.77 -38.53 -17.89
N LEU A 112 -22.59 -39.83 -17.60
CA LEU A 112 -22.51 -40.31 -16.23
C LEU A 112 -21.29 -39.75 -15.48
N ARG A 113 -20.13 -39.63 -16.16
CA ARG A 113 -18.94 -38.96 -15.59
C ARG A 113 -19.19 -37.48 -15.31
N ILE A 114 -19.82 -36.75 -16.25
CA ILE A 114 -20.20 -35.34 -16.05
C ILE A 114 -21.15 -35.21 -14.87
N LEU A 115 -22.16 -36.09 -14.75
CA LEU A 115 -23.14 -36.08 -13.67
C LEU A 115 -22.47 -36.33 -12.31
N VAL A 116 -21.58 -37.34 -12.22
CA VAL A 116 -20.84 -37.66 -10.99
C VAL A 116 -19.92 -36.49 -10.58
N THR A 117 -19.24 -35.85 -11.54
CA THR A 117 -18.41 -34.66 -11.27
C THR A 117 -19.26 -33.48 -10.80
N GLN A 118 -20.40 -33.22 -11.44
CA GLN A 118 -21.33 -32.15 -11.05
C GLN A 118 -21.95 -32.39 -9.68
N LEU A 119 -22.34 -33.64 -9.37
CA LEU A 119 -22.88 -34.03 -8.08
C LEU A 119 -21.80 -33.89 -6.99
N GLY A 120 -20.58 -34.34 -7.25
CA GLY A 120 -19.43 -34.17 -6.34
C GLY A 120 -19.14 -32.69 -6.05
N ALA A 121 -19.16 -31.84 -7.08
CA ALA A 121 -19.00 -30.40 -6.90
C ALA A 121 -20.18 -29.75 -6.14
N PHE A 122 -21.39 -30.25 -6.31
CA PHE A 122 -22.58 -29.81 -5.58
C PHE A 122 -22.53 -30.19 -4.10
N VAL A 123 -22.25 -31.46 -3.77
CA VAL A 123 -22.06 -31.91 -2.39
C VAL A 123 -20.89 -31.18 -1.73
N GLY A 124 -19.80 -30.96 -2.47
CA GLY A 124 -18.67 -30.15 -2.01
C GLY A 124 -19.07 -28.72 -1.64
N ARG A 125 -19.90 -28.05 -2.47
CA ARG A 125 -20.42 -26.71 -2.17
C ARG A 125 -21.30 -26.70 -0.93
N ILE A 126 -22.25 -27.63 -0.80
CA ILE A 126 -23.12 -27.73 0.40
C ILE A 126 -22.29 -27.90 1.67
N ARG A 127 -21.31 -28.82 1.64
CA ARG A 127 -20.43 -29.06 2.80
C ARG A 127 -19.66 -27.79 3.20
N ARG A 128 -19.09 -27.06 2.24
CA ARG A 128 -18.39 -25.79 2.51
C ARG A 128 -19.33 -24.74 3.11
N THR A 129 -20.52 -24.58 2.55
CA THR A 129 -21.52 -23.65 3.08
C THR A 129 -21.91 -23.99 4.51
N LEU A 130 -22.17 -25.27 4.82
CA LEU A 130 -22.50 -25.71 6.18
C LEU A 130 -21.36 -25.44 7.18
N VAL A 131 -20.10 -25.66 6.77
CA VAL A 131 -18.94 -25.35 7.62
C VAL A 131 -18.84 -23.85 7.89
N LEU A 132 -19.02 -23.00 6.87
CA LEU A 132 -19.02 -21.53 7.03
C LEU A 132 -20.16 -21.05 7.95
N TRP A 133 -21.33 -21.66 7.85
CA TRP A 133 -22.44 -21.41 8.78
C TRP A 133 -22.09 -21.84 10.21
N GLY A 134 -21.47 -23.01 10.37
CA GLY A 134 -20.98 -23.49 11.66
C GLY A 134 -19.95 -22.55 12.30
N ILE A 135 -19.03 -21.98 11.51
CA ILE A 135 -18.07 -20.97 11.95
C ILE A 135 -18.78 -19.69 12.40
N HIS A 136 -19.75 -19.23 11.63
CA HIS A 136 -20.52 -18.03 12.00
C HIS A 136 -21.29 -18.24 13.31
N ALA A 137 -21.95 -19.39 13.47
CA ALA A 137 -22.62 -19.77 14.71
C ALA A 137 -21.64 -19.88 15.88
N TYR A 138 -20.48 -20.52 15.68
CA TYR A 138 -19.43 -20.64 16.69
C TYR A 138 -18.95 -19.28 17.16
N LEU A 139 -18.63 -18.35 16.25
CA LEU A 139 -18.20 -17.00 16.60
C LEU A 139 -19.30 -16.20 17.30
N SER A 140 -20.56 -16.52 17.07
CA SER A 140 -21.68 -15.85 17.74
C SER A 140 -21.89 -16.36 19.17
N ILE A 141 -21.62 -17.65 19.43
CA ILE A 141 -21.87 -18.30 20.72
C ILE A 141 -20.62 -18.31 21.61
N PHE A 142 -19.47 -18.66 21.03
CA PHE A 142 -18.19 -18.86 21.72
C PHE A 142 -17.14 -17.81 21.36
N GLY A 143 -17.49 -16.79 20.59
CA GLY A 143 -16.54 -15.85 19.99
C GLY A 143 -15.82 -14.90 20.93
N GLY A 144 -15.71 -15.17 22.23
CA GLY A 144 -14.75 -14.48 23.09
C GLY A 144 -13.31 -14.73 22.64
N GLU A 145 -12.33 -14.02 23.21
CA GLU A 145 -10.92 -14.08 22.76
C GLU A 145 -10.34 -15.51 22.73
N ARG A 146 -10.65 -16.33 23.75
CA ARG A 146 -10.23 -17.73 23.80
C ARG A 146 -10.87 -18.57 22.70
N GLY A 147 -12.15 -18.37 22.43
CA GLY A 147 -12.85 -19.12 21.38
C GLY A 147 -12.38 -18.71 19.98
N LEU A 148 -12.14 -17.42 19.76
CA LEU A 148 -11.56 -16.93 18.50
C LEU A 148 -10.19 -17.58 18.24
N ARG A 149 -9.30 -17.61 19.24
CA ARG A 149 -8.00 -18.27 19.11
C ARG A 149 -8.11 -19.77 18.87
N LEU A 150 -9.01 -20.45 19.57
CA LEU A 150 -9.26 -21.88 19.38
C LEU A 150 -9.74 -22.17 17.95
N LEU A 151 -10.65 -21.35 17.43
CA LEU A 151 -11.16 -21.48 16.07
C LEU A 151 -10.04 -21.31 15.04
N VAL A 152 -9.20 -20.27 15.18
CA VAL A 152 -8.06 -20.03 14.29
C VAL A 152 -7.10 -21.21 14.34
N ALA A 153 -6.74 -21.69 15.54
CA ALA A 153 -5.86 -22.84 15.72
C ALA A 153 -6.42 -24.14 15.10
N THR A 154 -7.74 -24.24 14.95
CA THR A 154 -8.40 -25.43 14.40
C THR A 154 -8.53 -25.38 12.87
N ILE A 155 -8.80 -24.20 12.30
CA ILE A 155 -9.21 -24.07 10.90
C ILE A 155 -8.10 -23.53 10.00
N PHE A 156 -7.19 -22.73 10.55
CA PHE A 156 -6.21 -22.00 9.74
C PHE A 156 -4.93 -22.84 9.58
N PRO A 157 -4.14 -22.61 8.51
CA PRO A 157 -2.81 -23.19 8.41
C PRO A 157 -1.90 -22.82 9.59
N PRO A 158 -0.97 -23.70 10.01
CA PRO A 158 -0.13 -23.46 11.18
C PRO A 158 0.68 -22.15 11.15
N HIS A 159 1.17 -21.75 9.98
CA HIS A 159 1.93 -20.50 9.83
C HIS A 159 1.11 -19.23 10.11
N ILE A 160 -0.23 -19.31 10.08
CA ILE A 160 -1.12 -18.17 10.40
C ILE A 160 -1.43 -18.10 11.90
N HIS A 161 -1.27 -19.20 12.64
CA HIS A 161 -1.65 -19.25 14.06
C HIS A 161 -0.87 -18.24 14.89
N THR A 162 0.45 -18.25 14.74
CA THR A 162 1.36 -17.32 15.43
C THR A 162 1.16 -15.89 14.92
N LEU A 163 1.14 -15.70 13.60
CA LEU A 163 0.94 -14.39 12.98
C LEU A 163 -0.35 -13.70 13.44
N PHE A 164 -1.46 -14.45 13.49
CA PHE A 164 -2.74 -13.94 13.96
C PHE A 164 -2.72 -13.64 15.46
N GLY A 165 -2.14 -14.54 16.27
CA GLY A 165 -2.02 -14.36 17.72
C GLY A 165 -1.21 -13.11 18.07
N ASP A 166 -0.04 -12.96 17.47
CA ASP A 166 0.87 -11.84 17.70
C ASP A 166 0.24 -10.52 17.25
N LEU A 167 -0.39 -10.51 16.06
CA LEU A 167 -1.11 -9.33 15.57
C LEU A 167 -2.29 -8.98 16.47
N PHE A 168 -3.06 -9.96 16.96
CA PHE A 168 -4.18 -9.73 17.87
C PHE A 168 -3.71 -9.08 19.18
N ASP A 169 -2.65 -9.62 19.79
CA ASP A 169 -2.12 -9.11 21.05
C ASP A 169 -1.51 -7.72 20.88
N CYS A 170 -0.70 -7.53 19.84
CA CYS A 170 -0.13 -6.24 19.49
C CYS A 170 -1.22 -5.19 19.25
N TYR A 171 -2.22 -5.52 18.42
CA TYR A 171 -3.33 -4.63 18.10
C TYR A 171 -4.13 -4.27 19.35
N LYS A 172 -4.53 -5.27 20.15
CA LYS A 172 -5.28 -5.04 21.39
C LYS A 172 -4.52 -4.09 22.31
N TYR A 173 -3.22 -4.30 22.50
CA TYR A 173 -2.38 -3.46 23.33
C TYR A 173 -2.40 -2.00 22.88
N GLN A 174 -2.30 -1.73 21.57
CA GLN A 174 -2.38 -0.37 21.03
C GLN A 174 -3.78 0.24 21.17
N VAL A 175 -4.84 -0.54 20.96
CA VAL A 175 -6.21 -0.05 21.16
C VAL A 175 -6.49 0.27 22.63
N VAL A 176 -5.89 -0.46 23.58
CA VAL A 176 -5.94 -0.12 25.01
C VAL A 176 -5.30 1.24 25.27
N LYS A 177 -4.12 1.52 24.68
CA LYS A 177 -3.50 2.85 24.76
C LYS A 177 -4.40 3.93 24.18
N ALA A 178 -4.94 3.71 22.97
CA ALA A 178 -5.84 4.62 22.28
C ALA A 178 -7.11 4.93 23.09
N SER A 179 -7.60 3.95 23.86
CA SER A 179 -8.82 4.07 24.67
C SER A 179 -8.56 4.62 26.08
N GLY A 180 -7.39 5.23 26.33
CA GLY A 180 -7.02 5.76 27.65
C GLY A 180 -6.94 4.69 28.75
N GLY A 181 -6.68 3.43 28.37
CA GLY A 181 -6.61 2.30 29.29
C GLY A 181 -7.92 1.52 29.49
N ASP A 182 -9.02 1.86 28.80
CA ASP A 182 -10.27 1.09 28.89
C ASP A 182 -10.14 -0.29 28.24
N LEU A 183 -9.78 -1.28 29.05
CA LEU A 183 -9.63 -2.68 28.66
C LEU A 183 -10.93 -3.27 28.09
N ARG A 184 -12.11 -2.88 28.58
CA ARG A 184 -13.38 -3.46 28.14
C ARG A 184 -13.78 -2.93 26.77
N ALA A 185 -13.64 -1.63 26.54
CA ALA A 185 -13.86 -1.03 25.22
C ALA A 185 -12.87 -1.59 24.20
N ALA A 186 -11.58 -1.63 24.54
CA ALA A 186 -10.53 -2.12 23.66
C ALA A 186 -10.71 -3.61 23.30
N SER A 187 -11.06 -4.45 24.27
CA SER A 187 -11.32 -5.88 24.02
C SER A 187 -12.55 -6.07 23.13
N ARG A 188 -13.65 -5.35 23.37
CA ARG A 188 -14.86 -5.42 22.52
C ARG A 188 -14.56 -5.03 21.07
N ARG A 189 -13.85 -3.91 20.87
CA ARG A 189 -13.49 -3.40 19.55
C ARG A 189 -12.55 -4.34 18.81
N THR A 190 -11.47 -4.76 19.47
CA THR A 190 -10.50 -5.71 18.89
C THR A 190 -11.18 -7.01 18.51
N LEU A 191 -12.02 -7.55 19.39
CA LEU A 191 -12.72 -8.80 19.13
C LEU A 191 -13.67 -8.69 17.94
N GLY A 192 -14.45 -7.61 17.82
CA GLY A 192 -15.36 -7.40 16.69
C GLY A 192 -14.61 -7.43 15.35
N ILE A 193 -13.55 -6.64 15.22
CA ILE A 193 -12.74 -6.54 14.00
C ILE A 193 -12.13 -7.90 13.65
N PHE A 194 -11.51 -8.58 14.61
CA PHE A 194 -10.85 -9.86 14.34
C PHE A 194 -11.84 -11.00 14.09
N GLN A 195 -13.05 -10.96 14.66
CA GLN A 195 -14.12 -11.89 14.28
C GLN A 195 -14.51 -11.72 12.81
N ASP A 196 -14.66 -10.47 12.34
CA ASP A 196 -14.98 -10.18 10.93
C ASP A 196 -13.87 -10.65 10.00
N MET A 197 -12.61 -10.36 10.35
CA MET A 197 -11.44 -10.88 9.63
C MET A 197 -11.43 -12.41 9.59
N THR A 198 -11.67 -13.09 10.71
CA THR A 198 -11.72 -14.56 10.75
C THR A 198 -12.85 -15.13 9.90
N ARG A 199 -14.03 -14.50 9.85
CA ARG A 199 -15.12 -14.90 8.95
C ARG A 199 -14.70 -14.81 7.48
N ILE A 200 -13.99 -13.76 7.10
CA ILE A 200 -13.50 -13.56 5.73
C ILE A 200 -12.40 -14.56 5.39
N TYR A 201 -11.41 -14.71 6.26
CA TYR A 201 -10.32 -15.67 6.09
C TYR A 201 -10.83 -17.11 5.99
N ALA A 202 -11.84 -17.48 6.78
CA ALA A 202 -12.48 -18.78 6.65
C ALA A 202 -13.12 -18.98 5.27
N ARG A 203 -13.71 -17.93 4.67
CA ARG A 203 -14.24 -17.99 3.30
C ARG A 203 -13.12 -18.14 2.28
N GLU A 204 -11.99 -17.46 2.46
CA GLU A 204 -10.84 -17.59 1.57
C GLU A 204 -10.20 -18.99 1.65
N ILE A 205 -10.09 -19.57 2.84
CA ILE A 205 -9.46 -20.90 3.05
C ILE A 205 -10.40 -22.04 2.63
N LEU A 206 -11.65 -22.00 3.08
CA LEU A 206 -12.60 -23.11 2.91
C LEU A 206 -13.50 -22.95 1.68
N GLY A 207 -13.63 -21.73 1.17
CA GLY A 207 -14.44 -21.39 0.00
C GLY A 207 -13.63 -21.40 -1.29
N THR A 208 -13.85 -20.39 -2.12
CA THR A 208 -13.06 -20.15 -3.33
C THR A 208 -12.28 -18.86 -3.11
N PRO A 209 -10.94 -18.89 -3.11
CA PRO A 209 -10.12 -17.70 -2.91
C PRO A 209 -10.48 -16.62 -3.93
N PHE A 210 -10.53 -15.37 -3.50
CA PHE A 210 -10.79 -14.26 -4.42
C PHE A 210 -9.61 -14.05 -5.39
N GLU A 211 -9.89 -13.86 -6.67
CA GLU A 211 -8.87 -13.56 -7.69
C GLU A 211 -9.02 -12.13 -8.18
N PHE A 212 -7.95 -11.35 -8.10
CA PHE A 212 -7.96 -9.97 -8.56
C PHE A 212 -7.81 -9.89 -10.09
N ALA A 213 -8.70 -9.15 -10.73
CA ALA A 213 -8.52 -8.72 -12.11
C ALA A 213 -7.48 -7.60 -12.19
N THR A 214 -6.99 -7.29 -13.40
CA THR A 214 -6.05 -6.18 -13.64
C THR A 214 -6.51 -4.85 -13.06
N TYR A 215 -7.82 -4.59 -13.18
CA TYR A 215 -8.49 -3.51 -12.47
C TYR A 215 -9.56 -4.11 -11.58
N HIS A 216 -9.54 -3.73 -10.31
CA HIS A 216 -10.44 -4.18 -9.27
C HIS A 216 -11.20 -2.99 -8.71
N GLU A 217 -12.52 -3.12 -8.62
CA GLU A 217 -13.39 -2.15 -7.97
C GLU A 217 -13.67 -2.61 -6.53
N ALA A 218 -13.67 -1.67 -5.59
CA ALA A 218 -13.87 -1.99 -4.18
C ALA A 218 -15.19 -2.75 -3.94
N ILE A 219 -15.12 -3.86 -3.22
CA ILE A 219 -16.30 -4.67 -2.88
C ILE A 219 -16.99 -4.04 -1.66
N ARG A 220 -18.21 -3.56 -1.87
CA ARG A 220 -19.03 -2.91 -0.83
C ARG A 220 -20.16 -3.79 -0.29
N GLN A 221 -20.46 -4.89 -0.97
CA GLN A 221 -21.54 -5.82 -0.62
C GLN A 221 -21.17 -7.27 -0.98
N PRO A 222 -21.68 -8.28 -0.26
CA PRO A 222 -22.53 -8.19 0.94
C PRO A 222 -21.75 -7.80 2.21
N ILE A 223 -20.42 -7.78 2.13
CA ILE A 223 -19.53 -7.27 3.17
C ILE A 223 -18.93 -5.97 2.62
N ASP A 224 -18.94 -4.92 3.43
CA ASP A 224 -18.25 -3.69 3.09
C ASP A 224 -16.77 -3.77 3.50
N TYR A 225 -15.93 -4.25 2.57
CA TYR A 225 -14.49 -4.41 2.80
C TYR A 225 -13.76 -3.06 2.94
N PHE A 226 -14.29 -1.99 2.35
CA PHE A 226 -13.73 -0.64 2.51
C PHE A 226 -13.87 -0.19 3.96
N THR A 227 -15.08 -0.32 4.51
CA THR A 227 -15.37 0.02 5.91
C THR A 227 -14.57 -0.85 6.86
N LEU A 228 -14.49 -2.16 6.62
CA LEU A 228 -13.66 -3.07 7.42
C LEU A 228 -12.19 -2.62 7.49
N GLY A 229 -11.59 -2.25 6.35
CA GLY A 229 -10.20 -1.80 6.31
C GLY A 229 -9.98 -0.47 7.03
N ASN A 230 -10.94 0.45 6.93
CA ASN A 230 -10.87 1.70 7.70
C ASN A 230 -11.06 1.46 9.20
N ASP A 231 -11.98 0.58 9.60
CA ASP A 231 -12.26 0.28 11.00
C ASP A 231 -11.13 -0.48 11.70
N LEU A 232 -10.34 -1.25 10.96
CA LEU A 232 -9.09 -1.81 11.48
C LEU A 232 -8.10 -0.69 11.85
N VAL A 233 -7.94 0.31 10.99
CA VAL A 233 -6.86 1.31 11.11
C VAL A 233 -7.25 2.49 12.00
N ARG A 234 -8.52 2.90 11.97
CA ARG A 234 -9.07 4.03 12.72
C ARG A 234 -8.68 4.08 14.20
N PRO A 235 -8.72 2.96 14.97
CA PRO A 235 -8.37 2.98 16.40
C PRO A 235 -6.87 3.14 16.66
N LEU A 236 -6.04 3.01 15.62
CA LEU A 236 -4.59 3.15 15.69
C LEU A 236 -4.12 4.57 15.35
N ILE A 237 -5.02 5.45 14.90
CA ILE A 237 -4.69 6.82 14.54
C ILE A 237 -5.06 7.75 15.70
N ASP A 238 -4.09 8.49 16.20
CA ASP A 238 -4.34 9.67 17.03
C ASP A 238 -4.82 10.81 16.14
N SER A 239 -6.14 10.90 15.94
CA SER A 239 -6.73 11.88 15.02
C SER A 239 -6.53 13.32 15.47
N GLU A 240 -6.39 13.57 16.78
CA GLU A 240 -6.21 14.93 17.32
C GLU A 240 -4.83 15.49 17.00
N ARG A 241 -3.81 14.61 16.98
CA ARG A 241 -2.42 14.98 16.72
C ARG A 241 -1.97 14.70 15.29
N SER A 242 -2.80 14.04 14.48
CA SER A 242 -2.52 13.79 13.07
C SER A 242 -2.67 15.05 12.22
N VAL A 243 -2.05 15.04 11.05
CA VAL A 243 -1.92 16.23 10.18
C VAL A 243 -2.53 15.96 8.80
N LEU A 244 -3.50 16.78 8.42
CA LEU A 244 -3.93 16.93 7.03
C LEU A 244 -3.40 18.28 6.51
N GLY A 245 -2.26 18.24 5.84
CA GLY A 245 -1.63 19.42 5.25
C GLY A 245 -2.36 19.92 4.02
N GLN A 246 -2.27 21.22 3.79
CA GLN A 246 -2.68 21.90 2.55
C GLN A 246 -4.13 21.60 2.14
N ARG A 247 -5.06 21.73 3.09
CA ARG A 247 -6.48 21.39 2.93
C ARG A 247 -7.11 21.97 1.66
N GLN A 248 -6.76 23.20 1.29
CA GLN A 248 -7.29 23.88 0.10
C GLN A 248 -6.95 23.14 -1.21
N ARG A 249 -5.82 22.41 -1.26
CA ARG A 249 -5.43 21.62 -2.42
C ARG A 249 -6.31 20.38 -2.57
N TRP A 250 -6.85 19.85 -1.47
CA TRP A 250 -7.84 18.76 -1.50
C TRP A 250 -9.21 19.26 -1.99
N ASP A 251 -9.62 20.48 -1.63
CA ASP A 251 -10.84 21.12 -2.14
C ASP A 251 -10.77 21.31 -3.67
N ASP A 252 -9.61 21.73 -4.17
CA ASP A 252 -9.32 21.86 -5.60
C ASP A 252 -9.39 20.50 -6.32
N ILE A 253 -8.82 19.44 -5.74
CA ILE A 253 -8.94 18.08 -6.29
C ILE A 253 -10.41 17.65 -6.37
N GLN A 254 -11.21 17.88 -5.33
CA GLN A 254 -12.64 17.54 -5.37
C GLN A 254 -13.37 18.30 -6.49
N SER A 255 -13.07 19.59 -6.65
CA SER A 255 -13.65 20.44 -7.69
C SER A 255 -13.30 19.94 -9.09
N LYS A 256 -12.03 19.60 -9.34
CA LYS A 256 -11.56 19.02 -10.61
C LYS A 256 -12.27 17.71 -10.94
N LEU A 257 -12.40 16.81 -9.95
CA LEU A 257 -13.10 15.54 -10.15
C LEU A 257 -14.59 15.74 -10.47
N GLN A 258 -15.25 16.76 -9.89
CA GLN A 258 -16.65 17.10 -10.20
C GLN A 258 -16.81 17.64 -11.63
N LEU A 259 -15.80 18.32 -12.17
CA LEU A 259 -15.75 18.77 -13.56
C LEU A 259 -15.45 17.64 -14.56
N GLY A 260 -15.24 16.41 -14.10
CA GLY A 260 -14.86 15.28 -14.94
C GLY A 260 -13.37 15.28 -15.33
N GLU A 261 -12.56 16.14 -14.72
CA GLU A 261 -11.10 16.10 -14.85
C GLU A 261 -10.51 14.92 -14.08
N ASN A 262 -9.29 14.55 -14.40
CA ASN A 262 -8.55 13.53 -13.68
C ASN A 262 -7.49 14.15 -12.77
N VAL A 263 -7.14 13.42 -11.72
CA VAL A 263 -6.07 13.77 -10.79
C VAL A 263 -5.19 12.54 -10.57
N ILE A 264 -3.87 12.72 -10.65
CA ILE A 264 -2.88 11.71 -10.33
C ILE A 264 -2.04 12.20 -9.15
N LEU A 265 -2.08 11.45 -8.05
CA LEU A 265 -1.28 11.65 -6.86
C LEU A 265 0.00 10.83 -6.98
N LEU A 266 1.14 11.52 -6.99
CA LEU A 266 2.48 10.94 -7.06
C LEU A 266 3.07 10.94 -5.65
N ALA A 267 2.99 9.80 -4.98
CA ALA A 267 3.24 9.70 -3.55
C ALA A 267 4.54 8.97 -3.20
N ASN A 268 5.05 9.22 -2.01
CA ASN A 268 5.82 8.18 -1.31
C ASN A 268 4.87 7.09 -0.76
N HIS A 269 5.42 5.98 -0.30
CA HIS A 269 4.65 4.84 0.19
C HIS A 269 5.36 4.28 1.41
N GLN A 270 4.67 4.06 2.53
CA GLN A 270 5.33 3.66 3.78
C GLN A 270 4.74 2.40 4.41
N SER A 271 3.46 2.11 4.16
CA SER A 271 2.80 0.96 4.79
C SER A 271 1.66 0.41 3.94
N ASP A 272 1.30 -0.86 4.16
CA ASP A 272 0.14 -1.49 3.51
C ASP A 272 -1.19 -0.80 3.86
N VAL A 273 -1.21 0.01 4.93
CA VAL A 273 -2.40 0.73 5.39
C VAL A 273 -2.49 2.17 4.89
N ASP A 274 -1.57 2.61 4.03
CA ASP A 274 -1.59 3.93 3.39
C ASP A 274 -2.95 4.29 2.75
N PRO A 275 -3.66 3.37 2.06
CA PRO A 275 -5.01 3.64 1.56
C PRO A 275 -6.02 4.01 2.66
N ALA A 276 -5.95 3.35 3.81
CA ALA A 276 -6.81 3.65 4.95
C ALA A 276 -6.42 4.98 5.60
N CYS A 277 -5.13 5.26 5.75
CA CYS A 277 -4.64 6.54 6.27
C CYS A 277 -5.16 7.73 5.46
N ILE A 278 -5.08 7.67 4.12
CA ILE A 278 -5.63 8.72 3.25
C ILE A 278 -7.14 8.85 3.44
N SER A 279 -7.87 7.74 3.46
CA SER A 279 -9.33 7.75 3.62
C SER A 279 -9.74 8.37 4.96
N LEU A 280 -9.08 7.99 6.04
CA LEU A 280 -9.42 8.41 7.40
C LEU A 280 -9.04 9.87 7.67
N LEU A 281 -7.91 10.37 7.14
CA LEU A 281 -7.55 11.78 7.31
C LEU A 281 -8.42 12.72 6.45
N THR A 282 -8.95 12.23 5.33
CA THR A 282 -9.79 13.03 4.44
C THR A 282 -11.29 12.93 4.74
N GLU A 283 -11.76 11.90 5.46
CA GLU A 283 -13.21 11.62 5.59
C GLU A 283 -14.04 12.78 6.16
N ALA A 284 -13.51 13.51 7.13
CA ALA A 284 -14.23 14.57 7.82
C ALA A 284 -14.31 15.85 6.98
N SER A 285 -13.29 16.10 6.16
CA SER A 285 -13.14 17.32 5.36
C SER A 285 -13.60 17.15 3.92
N HIS A 286 -13.41 15.96 3.36
CA HIS A 286 -13.64 15.60 1.96
C HIS A 286 -14.32 14.21 1.90
N PRO A 287 -15.56 14.07 2.41
CA PRO A 287 -16.24 12.78 2.52
C PRO A 287 -16.36 12.09 1.15
N GLY A 288 -16.12 10.78 1.15
CA GLY A 288 -16.15 9.94 -0.05
C GLY A 288 -14.96 10.12 -1.01
N LEU A 289 -14.00 11.00 -0.73
CA LEU A 289 -12.81 11.15 -1.59
C LEU A 289 -11.95 9.88 -1.56
N GLY A 290 -11.67 9.34 -0.37
CA GLY A 290 -10.90 8.10 -0.19
C GLY A 290 -11.53 6.88 -0.87
N GLU A 291 -12.85 6.86 -1.05
CA GLU A 291 -13.58 5.80 -1.75
C GLU A 291 -13.35 5.82 -3.27
N LYS A 292 -13.00 6.98 -3.83
CA LYS A 292 -12.81 7.18 -5.27
C LYS A 292 -11.39 6.89 -5.75
N ILE A 293 -10.42 6.79 -4.82
CA ILE A 293 -9.01 6.61 -5.18
C ILE A 293 -8.81 5.24 -5.80
N ILE A 294 -8.11 5.22 -6.94
CA ILE A 294 -7.60 4.02 -7.59
C ILE A 294 -6.11 3.90 -7.30
N TYR A 295 -5.73 2.90 -6.52
CA TYR A 295 -4.34 2.68 -6.11
C TYR A 295 -3.62 1.79 -7.12
N VAL A 296 -2.51 2.27 -7.67
CA VAL A 296 -1.58 1.44 -8.43
C VAL A 296 -0.79 0.59 -7.44
N ALA A 297 -1.07 -0.71 -7.39
CA ALA A 297 -0.58 -1.60 -6.34
C ALA A 297 0.21 -2.80 -6.90
N GLY A 298 1.17 -3.25 -6.10
CA GLY A 298 1.99 -4.44 -6.39
C GLY A 298 1.20 -5.75 -6.28
N SER A 299 1.73 -6.84 -6.85
CA SER A 299 1.14 -8.18 -6.73
C SER A 299 1.20 -8.76 -5.30
N ARG A 300 2.09 -8.25 -4.43
CA ARG A 300 2.20 -8.68 -3.02
C ARG A 300 0.87 -8.54 -2.27
N VAL A 301 0.20 -7.39 -2.36
CA VAL A 301 -1.03 -7.15 -1.58
C VAL A 301 -2.19 -8.05 -2.00
N ALA A 302 -2.13 -8.60 -3.22
CA ALA A 302 -3.06 -9.62 -3.70
C ALA A 302 -2.72 -11.04 -3.23
N ALA A 303 -1.43 -11.35 -3.05
CA ALA A 303 -0.93 -12.66 -2.67
C ALA A 303 -0.91 -12.88 -1.15
N ASP A 304 -0.68 -11.81 -0.39
CA ASP A 304 -0.63 -11.83 1.06
C ASP A 304 -2.02 -12.08 1.66
N PHE A 305 -2.17 -13.23 2.29
CA PHE A 305 -3.43 -13.67 2.90
C PHE A 305 -3.99 -12.65 3.91
N MET A 306 -3.13 -12.00 4.69
CA MET A 306 -3.56 -11.05 5.72
C MET A 306 -3.90 -9.67 5.16
N CYS A 307 -3.34 -9.29 4.00
CA CYS A 307 -3.63 -8.01 3.36
C CYS A 307 -4.83 -8.07 2.42
N LYS A 308 -5.10 -9.27 1.87
CA LYS A 308 -6.10 -9.50 0.83
C LYS A 308 -7.50 -8.94 1.14
N PRO A 309 -8.11 -9.11 2.33
CA PRO A 309 -9.41 -8.50 2.63
C PRO A 309 -9.41 -6.98 2.52
N PHE A 310 -8.31 -6.34 2.91
CA PHE A 310 -8.17 -4.88 2.85
C PHE A 310 -8.02 -4.43 1.40
N SER A 311 -7.27 -5.18 0.59
CA SER A 311 -7.16 -4.95 -0.84
C SER A 311 -8.50 -5.12 -1.57
N MET A 312 -9.34 -6.09 -1.17
CA MET A 312 -10.69 -6.27 -1.73
C MET A 312 -11.58 -5.03 -1.50
N GLY A 313 -11.32 -4.24 -0.47
CA GLY A 313 -12.03 -3.01 -0.13
C GLY A 313 -11.53 -1.75 -0.84
N ARG A 314 -10.54 -1.83 -1.74
CA ARG A 314 -9.98 -0.66 -2.44
C ARG A 314 -10.17 -0.79 -3.94
N ASN A 315 -10.19 0.34 -4.66
CA ASN A 315 -10.06 0.28 -6.11
C ASN A 315 -8.58 0.12 -6.44
N LEU A 316 -8.21 -0.94 -7.15
CA LEU A 316 -6.81 -1.29 -7.39
C LEU A 316 -6.54 -1.45 -8.88
N LEU A 317 -5.37 -0.98 -9.31
CA LEU A 317 -4.78 -1.31 -10.59
C LEU A 317 -3.50 -2.09 -10.34
N PHE A 318 -3.51 -3.37 -10.67
CA PHE A 318 -2.38 -4.25 -10.35
C PHE A 318 -1.25 -4.11 -11.37
N VAL A 319 -0.06 -3.83 -10.85
CA VAL A 319 1.17 -3.74 -11.62
C VAL A 319 2.25 -4.53 -10.89
N ASN A 320 2.94 -5.42 -11.57
CA ASN A 320 4.09 -6.12 -11.00
C ASN A 320 5.24 -5.12 -10.82
N SER A 321 5.77 -5.01 -9.60
CA SER A 321 6.89 -4.13 -9.29
C SER A 321 8.17 -4.61 -9.99
N LYS A 322 9.07 -3.67 -10.30
CA LYS A 322 10.39 -3.98 -10.87
C LYS A 322 11.26 -4.79 -9.89
N ASN A 323 10.98 -4.69 -8.59
CA ASN A 323 11.75 -5.30 -7.50
C ASN A 323 11.23 -6.68 -7.06
N ALA A 324 10.19 -7.22 -7.71
CA ALA A 324 9.72 -8.58 -7.47
C ALA A 324 10.77 -9.59 -7.98
N ALA A 325 11.79 -9.83 -7.16
CA ALA A 325 12.80 -10.85 -7.38
C ALA A 325 12.12 -12.23 -7.35
N GLY A 326 12.01 -12.88 -8.51
CA GLY A 326 12.39 -14.30 -8.59
C GLY A 326 11.32 -15.39 -8.74
N ALA A 327 10.03 -15.15 -8.93
CA ALA A 327 9.05 -16.26 -8.94
C ALA A 327 8.16 -16.43 -10.19
N GLY A 328 8.19 -15.54 -11.19
CA GLY A 328 7.25 -15.58 -12.32
C GLY A 328 7.88 -15.46 -13.71
N ASP A 329 7.15 -15.89 -14.75
CA ASP A 329 7.53 -15.65 -16.15
C ASP A 329 7.56 -14.14 -16.40
N ARG A 330 8.78 -13.60 -16.60
CA ARG A 330 9.02 -12.19 -16.92
C ARG A 330 8.13 -11.70 -18.08
N ARG A 331 7.80 -12.56 -19.04
CA ARG A 331 6.91 -12.21 -20.16
C ARG A 331 5.48 -11.98 -19.70
N GLU A 332 4.99 -12.80 -18.77
CA GLU A 332 3.66 -12.64 -18.19
C GLU A 332 3.58 -11.37 -17.36
N HIS A 333 4.60 -11.06 -16.55
CA HIS A 333 4.64 -9.80 -15.80
C HIS A 333 4.61 -8.58 -16.73
N ILE A 334 5.37 -8.60 -17.82
CA ILE A 334 5.33 -7.53 -18.83
C ILE A 334 3.94 -7.42 -19.46
N ARG A 335 3.33 -8.56 -19.81
CA ARG A 335 1.99 -8.60 -20.42
C ARG A 335 0.93 -8.00 -19.48
N GLN A 336 0.96 -8.38 -18.21
CA GLN A 336 0.05 -7.86 -17.18
C GLN A 336 0.25 -6.36 -16.98
N ASN A 337 1.50 -5.89 -16.88
CA ASN A 337 1.79 -4.46 -16.74
C ASN A 337 1.31 -3.65 -17.96
N LEU A 338 1.47 -4.17 -19.17
CA LEU A 338 0.94 -3.55 -20.38
C LEU A 338 -0.60 -3.50 -20.37
N ALA A 339 -1.26 -4.56 -19.91
CA ALA A 339 -2.71 -4.59 -19.76
C ALA A 339 -3.18 -3.54 -18.73
N ALA A 340 -2.48 -3.43 -17.60
CA ALA A 340 -2.75 -2.43 -16.56
C ALA A 340 -2.61 -1.00 -17.10
N MET A 341 -1.54 -0.70 -17.83
CA MET A 341 -1.35 0.65 -18.40
C MET A 341 -2.39 0.99 -19.48
N ARG A 342 -2.79 0.03 -20.31
CA ARG A 342 -3.91 0.23 -21.25
C ARG A 342 -5.21 0.52 -20.52
N ARG A 343 -5.47 -0.22 -19.44
CA ARG A 343 -6.67 -0.01 -18.61
C ARG A 343 -6.64 1.35 -17.93
N LEU A 344 -5.48 1.78 -17.40
CA LEU A 344 -5.31 3.12 -16.84
C LEU A 344 -5.58 4.22 -17.86
N GLY A 345 -5.02 4.11 -19.08
CA GLY A 345 -5.31 5.06 -20.15
C GLY A 345 -6.79 5.12 -20.52
N SER A 346 -7.47 3.96 -20.57
CA SER A 346 -8.92 3.92 -20.78
C SER A 346 -9.71 4.56 -19.63
N LEU A 347 -9.27 4.41 -18.38
CA LEU A 347 -9.91 5.02 -17.22
C LEU A 347 -9.74 6.55 -17.27
N LEU A 348 -8.53 7.04 -17.55
CA LEU A 348 -8.27 8.48 -17.66
C LEU A 348 -9.08 9.10 -18.81
N LYS A 349 -9.19 8.45 -19.97
CA LYS A 349 -10.04 8.91 -21.08
C LYS A 349 -11.52 9.00 -20.72
N ALA A 350 -12.00 8.20 -19.76
CA ALA A 350 -13.37 8.29 -19.27
C ALA A 350 -13.61 9.52 -18.36
N GLY A 351 -12.55 10.14 -17.82
CA GLY A 351 -12.65 11.30 -16.94
C GLY A 351 -13.06 10.99 -15.50
N GLY A 352 -12.91 11.99 -14.63
CA GLY A 352 -13.33 11.94 -13.23
C GLY A 352 -12.58 10.92 -12.38
N LYS A 353 -11.32 10.58 -12.73
CA LYS A 353 -10.52 9.57 -12.02
C LYS A 353 -9.52 10.21 -11.06
N LEU A 354 -9.45 9.66 -9.86
CA LEU A 354 -8.42 9.96 -8.87
C LEU A 354 -7.49 8.75 -8.74
N ILE A 355 -6.24 8.91 -9.15
CA ILE A 355 -5.24 7.84 -9.18
C ILE A 355 -4.20 8.12 -8.10
N TRP A 356 -3.84 7.11 -7.32
CA TRP A 356 -2.67 7.15 -6.44
C TRP A 356 -1.60 6.20 -6.99
N VAL A 357 -0.37 6.67 -7.08
CA VAL A 357 0.77 5.86 -7.51
C VAL A 357 2.01 6.25 -6.70
N ALA A 358 2.79 5.25 -6.30
CA ALA A 358 4.11 5.44 -5.70
C ALA A 358 5.21 5.18 -6.74
N PRO A 359 5.83 6.22 -7.34
CA PRO A 359 6.80 6.02 -8.42
C PRO A 359 8.09 5.33 -7.99
N SER A 360 8.41 5.31 -6.69
CA SER A 360 9.54 4.53 -6.14
C SER A 360 9.34 3.01 -6.33
N GLY A 361 8.09 2.54 -6.40
CA GLY A 361 7.74 1.14 -6.61
C GLY A 361 7.85 0.24 -5.37
N GLY A 362 8.15 0.79 -4.20
CA GLY A 362 8.26 0.07 -2.92
C GLY A 362 8.04 0.99 -1.73
N ARG A 363 8.03 0.42 -0.53
CA ARG A 363 7.92 1.17 0.73
C ARG A 363 9.21 1.92 1.04
N ASP A 364 9.06 3.07 1.66
CA ASP A 364 10.15 3.83 2.26
C ASP A 364 10.78 3.00 3.37
N CYS A 365 12.10 3.02 3.42
CA CYS A 365 12.85 2.20 4.34
C CYS A 365 13.64 3.03 5.35
N LEU A 366 13.87 2.44 6.52
CA LEU A 366 14.78 3.00 7.52
C LEU A 366 16.18 3.11 6.91
N SER A 367 16.76 4.30 7.02
CA SER A 367 18.16 4.53 6.74
C SER A 367 19.03 3.83 7.79
N PRO A 368 20.33 3.62 7.53
CA PRO A 368 21.26 3.09 8.53
C PRO A 368 21.27 3.89 9.84
N GLU A 369 20.93 5.17 9.78
CA GLU A 369 20.82 6.10 10.91
C GLU A 369 19.48 6.01 11.66
N GLY A 370 18.56 5.16 11.20
CA GLY A 370 17.27 4.91 11.83
C GLY A 370 16.14 5.87 11.44
N ASN A 371 16.32 6.70 10.41
CA ASN A 371 15.29 7.62 9.93
C ASN A 371 14.59 7.05 8.69
N VAL A 372 13.27 7.22 8.57
CA VAL A 372 12.55 6.85 7.33
C VAL A 372 12.65 7.99 6.33
N VAL A 373 13.28 7.74 5.19
CA VAL A 373 13.43 8.72 4.11
C VAL A 373 12.66 8.25 2.88
N PRO A 374 11.84 9.11 2.26
CA PRO A 374 11.15 8.77 1.03
C PRO A 374 12.08 8.25 -0.08
N GLY A 375 11.68 7.15 -0.73
CA GLY A 375 12.43 6.60 -1.86
C GLY A 375 12.37 7.52 -3.10
N PRO A 376 13.46 7.64 -3.89
CA PRO A 376 13.46 8.48 -5.08
C PRO A 376 12.45 7.97 -6.13
N PHE A 377 11.84 8.89 -6.86
CA PHE A 377 10.88 8.55 -7.92
C PHE A 377 11.58 7.97 -9.15
N ASP A 378 11.04 6.85 -9.69
CA ASP A 378 11.50 6.31 -10.97
C ASP A 378 11.05 7.24 -12.12
N ALA A 379 12.03 7.82 -12.81
CA ALA A 379 11.78 8.75 -13.91
C ALA A 379 10.96 8.12 -15.05
N GLY A 380 11.05 6.80 -15.25
CA GLY A 380 10.24 6.08 -16.23
C GLY A 380 8.76 6.02 -15.84
N ALA A 381 8.47 5.72 -14.57
CA ALA A 381 7.12 5.69 -14.03
C ALA A 381 6.47 7.08 -14.06
N VAL A 382 7.20 8.12 -13.65
CA VAL A 382 6.74 9.51 -13.71
C VAL A 382 6.43 9.93 -15.15
N GLU A 383 7.35 9.68 -16.08
CA GLU A 383 7.16 10.03 -17.50
C GLU A 383 5.98 9.28 -18.13
N MET A 384 5.74 8.04 -17.71
CA MET A 384 4.58 7.27 -18.14
C MET A 384 3.27 7.91 -17.67
N MET A 385 3.19 8.36 -16.41
CA MET A 385 2.01 9.08 -15.89
C MET A 385 1.80 10.40 -16.63
N ARG A 386 2.87 11.17 -16.87
CA ARG A 386 2.80 12.40 -17.68
C ARG A 386 2.24 12.13 -19.07
N LYS A 387 2.75 11.12 -19.77
CA LYS A 387 2.29 10.78 -21.12
C LYS A 387 0.81 10.41 -21.17
N LEU A 388 0.32 9.66 -20.19
CA LEU A 388 -1.10 9.30 -20.10
C LEU A 388 -1.97 10.53 -19.79
N ALA A 389 -1.48 11.40 -18.90
CA ALA A 389 -2.15 12.65 -18.53
C ALA A 389 -2.27 13.63 -19.70
N THR A 390 -1.26 13.69 -20.56
CA THR A 390 -1.22 14.58 -21.74
C THR A 390 -1.61 13.86 -23.04
N GLU A 391 -2.15 12.64 -22.97
CA GLU A 391 -2.55 11.89 -24.15
C GLU A 391 -3.75 12.57 -24.83
N GLN A 392 -3.75 12.60 -26.17
CA GLN A 392 -4.86 13.16 -26.93
C GLN A 392 -6.18 12.46 -26.59
N GLY A 393 -7.23 13.24 -26.33
CA GLY A 393 -8.55 12.74 -25.98
C GLY A 393 -8.72 12.39 -24.51
N THR A 394 -7.68 12.50 -23.68
CA THR A 394 -7.80 12.45 -22.23
C THR A 394 -8.31 13.81 -21.72
N PRO A 395 -9.36 13.84 -20.87
CA PRO A 395 -9.73 15.04 -20.12
C PRO A 395 -8.54 15.64 -19.37
N GLN A 396 -8.63 16.93 -19.02
CA GLN A 396 -7.59 17.61 -18.26
C GLN A 396 -7.18 16.76 -17.05
N THR A 397 -5.88 16.52 -16.93
CA THR A 397 -5.32 15.61 -15.93
C THR A 397 -4.23 16.32 -15.15
N SER A 398 -4.48 16.53 -13.86
CA SER A 398 -3.58 17.27 -12.97
C SER A 398 -2.70 16.31 -12.18
N LEU A 399 -1.42 16.65 -12.02
CA LEU A 399 -0.44 15.87 -11.24
C LEU A 399 -0.10 16.61 -9.94
N TYR A 400 -0.26 15.92 -8.81
CA TYR A 400 0.09 16.44 -7.48
C TYR A 400 1.11 15.51 -6.80
N PRO A 401 2.25 16.04 -6.33
CA PRO A 401 3.07 15.33 -5.36
C PRO A 401 2.31 15.17 -4.03
N LEU A 402 2.33 13.98 -3.45
CA LEU A 402 1.69 13.66 -2.17
C LEU A 402 2.75 13.14 -1.19
N ALA A 403 2.90 13.82 -0.07
CA ALA A 403 3.74 13.37 1.03
C ALA A 403 2.91 12.62 2.08
N MET A 404 3.46 11.53 2.61
CA MET A 404 2.83 10.67 3.59
C MET A 404 3.82 10.29 4.70
N VAL A 405 3.46 10.56 5.95
CA VAL A 405 4.15 10.10 7.17
C VAL A 405 3.20 9.12 7.88
N THR A 406 3.30 7.85 7.51
CA THR A 406 2.44 6.76 8.00
C THR A 406 3.23 5.57 8.52
N HIS A 407 4.55 5.49 8.29
CA HIS A 407 5.40 4.35 8.69
C HIS A 407 5.24 3.96 10.17
N ASN A 408 5.00 4.91 11.07
CA ASN A 408 4.88 4.64 12.50
C ASN A 408 3.71 3.71 12.85
N ILE A 409 2.63 3.69 12.06
CA ILE A 409 1.43 2.90 12.35
C ILE A 409 1.67 1.40 12.15
N MET A 410 2.49 1.05 11.16
CA MET A 410 2.84 -0.31 10.77
C MET A 410 4.23 -0.29 10.13
N PRO A 411 5.30 -0.23 10.95
CA PRO A 411 6.66 -0.05 10.45
C PRO A 411 7.15 -1.35 9.83
N VAL A 412 7.25 -1.39 8.50
CA VAL A 412 7.74 -2.55 7.74
C VAL A 412 8.61 -2.13 6.57
N CYS A 413 9.80 -2.71 6.46
CA CYS A 413 10.82 -2.37 5.46
C CYS A 413 11.10 -3.48 4.44
N SER A 414 10.61 -4.70 4.68
CA SER A 414 10.98 -5.87 3.89
C SER A 414 9.85 -6.25 2.94
N ASP A 415 10.16 -6.88 1.81
CA ASP A 415 9.20 -7.38 0.80
C ASP A 415 8.87 -8.89 0.94
N SER A 416 9.22 -9.51 2.06
CA SER A 416 8.89 -10.90 2.46
C SER A 416 7.45 -11.08 2.99
N LEU A 417 6.77 -12.15 2.58
CA LEU A 417 5.42 -12.48 3.07
C LEU A 417 5.38 -12.94 4.54
N GLU A 418 6.53 -13.25 5.13
CA GLU A 418 6.68 -13.84 6.48
C GLU A 418 7.11 -12.82 7.55
N GLU A 419 6.92 -11.53 7.29
CA GLU A 419 7.31 -10.46 8.21
C GLU A 419 6.49 -10.41 9.50
N VAL A 420 7.17 -10.08 10.60
CA VAL A 420 6.53 -9.74 11.87
C VAL A 420 5.72 -8.47 11.69
N ARG A 421 4.40 -8.57 11.91
CA ARG A 421 3.49 -7.42 11.80
C ARG A 421 3.33 -6.77 13.15
N VAL A 422 3.94 -5.61 13.30
CA VAL A 422 3.75 -4.73 14.45
C VAL A 422 2.84 -3.58 14.04
N VAL A 423 1.93 -3.22 14.93
CA VAL A 423 1.10 -2.02 14.79
C VAL A 423 1.29 -1.10 15.98
N ASN A 424 1.12 0.20 15.77
CA ASN A 424 1.21 1.21 16.82
C ASN A 424 0.01 2.16 16.80
N TYR A 425 -0.46 2.53 17.99
CA TYR A 425 -1.31 3.71 18.13
C TYR A 425 -0.41 4.96 18.05
N THR A 426 -0.62 5.79 17.03
CA THR A 426 0.28 6.92 16.76
C THR A 426 -0.40 7.97 15.88
N GLN A 427 0.20 9.16 15.80
CA GLN A 427 -0.19 10.20 14.85
C GLN A 427 0.44 9.94 13.47
N ILE A 428 -0.31 10.29 12.43
CA ILE A 428 0.08 10.18 11.03
C ILE A 428 -0.09 11.54 10.34
N GLY A 429 0.50 11.71 9.16
CA GLY A 429 0.26 12.92 8.39
C GLY A 429 0.30 12.70 6.88
N ILE A 430 -0.50 13.48 6.16
CA ILE A 430 -0.46 13.55 4.70
C ILE A 430 -0.57 15.02 4.25
N SER A 431 0.14 15.40 3.19
CA SER A 431 0.06 16.74 2.60
C SER A 431 0.30 16.68 1.11
N LEU A 432 -0.40 17.53 0.35
CA LEU A 432 -0.21 17.66 -1.09
C LEU A 432 0.71 18.84 -1.35
N ALA A 433 1.67 18.69 -2.27
CA ALA A 433 2.37 19.84 -2.84
C ALA A 433 1.51 20.53 -3.92
N GLU A 434 2.02 21.60 -4.51
CA GLU A 434 1.32 22.28 -5.63
C GLU A 434 1.20 21.38 -6.86
N GLN A 435 0.15 21.65 -7.65
CA GLN A 435 0.00 21.02 -8.94
C GLN A 435 1.21 21.35 -9.81
N VAL A 436 1.78 20.33 -10.46
CA VAL A 436 2.87 20.54 -11.40
C VAL A 436 2.34 20.98 -12.76
N ASP A 437 2.96 22.04 -13.31
CA ASP A 437 2.75 22.47 -14.68
C ASP A 437 3.42 21.49 -15.65
N LEU A 438 2.62 20.90 -16.55
CA LEU A 438 3.09 19.98 -17.58
C LEU A 438 3.28 20.65 -18.94
N GLY A 439 3.09 21.97 -19.01
CA GLY A 439 3.22 22.78 -20.20
C GLY A 439 4.65 22.83 -20.74
N PRO A 440 4.81 23.16 -22.03
CA PRO A 440 6.12 23.27 -22.66
C PRO A 440 6.98 24.41 -22.10
N GLU A 441 6.37 25.38 -21.42
CA GLU A 441 7.02 26.55 -20.82
C GLU A 441 7.21 26.44 -19.30
N ALA A 442 6.92 25.26 -18.75
CA ALA A 442 7.01 25.02 -17.31
C ALA A 442 8.40 25.37 -16.77
N GLU A 443 8.43 26.06 -15.62
CA GLU A 443 9.66 26.60 -15.05
C GLU A 443 10.71 25.52 -14.76
N TRP A 444 10.28 24.37 -14.24
CA TRP A 444 11.15 23.23 -13.95
C TRP A 444 11.81 22.65 -15.21
N ALA A 445 11.28 22.91 -16.40
CA ALA A 445 11.80 22.41 -17.67
C ALA A 445 12.73 23.40 -18.40
N ARG A 446 12.87 24.65 -17.93
CA ARG A 446 13.65 25.69 -18.61
C ARG A 446 15.13 25.30 -18.69
N GLY A 447 15.69 25.33 -19.91
CA GLY A 447 17.10 25.04 -20.16
C GLY A 447 17.48 23.56 -20.08
N ILE A 448 16.51 22.65 -19.90
CA ILE A 448 16.77 21.21 -19.79
C ILE A 448 16.70 20.54 -21.16
N SER A 449 17.67 19.67 -21.43
CA SER A 449 17.73 18.92 -22.68
C SER A 449 16.58 17.89 -22.77
N LYS A 450 16.08 17.59 -23.98
CA LYS A 450 15.04 16.56 -24.17
C LYS A 450 15.39 15.19 -23.57
N PRO A 451 16.64 14.68 -23.67
CA PRO A 451 17.03 13.43 -23.00
C PRO A 451 16.84 13.42 -21.48
N ASP A 452 17.03 14.58 -20.83
CA ASP A 452 17.07 14.69 -19.36
C ASP A 452 15.72 15.10 -18.76
N ILE A 453 14.76 15.52 -19.58
CA ILE A 453 13.49 16.11 -19.13
C ILE A 453 12.69 15.17 -18.21
N LYS A 454 12.70 13.86 -18.48
CA LYS A 454 12.01 12.86 -17.64
C LYS A 454 12.64 12.77 -16.24
N THR A 455 13.97 12.89 -16.16
CA THR A 455 14.72 12.82 -14.92
C THR A 455 14.50 14.10 -14.12
N ALA A 456 14.56 15.25 -14.79
CA ALA A 456 14.29 16.55 -14.19
C ALA A 456 12.87 16.64 -13.63
N LEU A 457 11.86 16.17 -14.37
CA LEU A 457 10.48 16.13 -13.88
C LEU A 457 10.36 15.27 -12.62
N ALA A 458 10.93 14.06 -12.64
CA ALA A 458 10.89 13.16 -11.50
C ALA A 458 11.59 13.74 -10.27
N GLN A 459 12.72 14.42 -10.46
CA GLN A 459 13.44 15.13 -9.40
C GLN A 459 12.63 16.31 -8.86
N HIS A 460 11.99 17.10 -9.72
CA HIS A 460 11.15 18.23 -9.33
C HIS A 460 9.94 17.76 -8.50
N LEU A 461 9.21 16.74 -8.98
CA LEU A 461 8.09 16.13 -8.26
C LEU A 461 8.53 15.53 -6.92
N TYR A 462 9.67 14.83 -6.89
CA TYR A 462 10.22 14.26 -5.68
C TYR A 462 10.62 15.35 -4.67
N ALA A 463 11.25 16.43 -5.12
CA ALA A 463 11.63 17.55 -4.26
C ALA A 463 10.40 18.19 -3.60
N ASN A 464 9.36 18.49 -4.40
CA ASN A 464 8.12 19.06 -3.88
C ASN A 464 7.43 18.12 -2.87
N MET A 465 7.40 16.81 -3.14
CA MET A 465 6.88 15.82 -2.18
C MET A 465 7.74 15.77 -0.92
N HIS A 466 9.07 15.79 -1.05
CA HIS A 466 9.98 15.69 0.07
C HIS A 466 9.94 16.93 0.98
N GLU A 467 9.75 18.13 0.42
CA GLU A 467 9.53 19.36 1.18
C GLU A 467 8.26 19.27 2.04
N GLU A 468 7.16 18.80 1.46
CA GLU A 468 5.91 18.56 2.21
C GLU A 468 6.10 17.45 3.26
N TYR A 469 6.85 16.40 2.96
CA TYR A 469 7.18 15.33 3.91
C TYR A 469 7.91 15.88 5.14
N GLN A 470 8.97 16.68 4.93
CA GLN A 470 9.71 17.32 6.01
C GLN A 470 8.85 18.30 6.81
N ALA A 471 7.93 19.01 6.16
CA ALA A 471 7.02 19.92 6.84
C ALA A 471 6.07 19.16 7.78
N ILE A 472 5.43 18.09 7.29
CA ILE A 472 4.55 17.23 8.10
C ILE A 472 5.34 16.59 9.24
N GLU A 473 6.52 16.03 8.95
CA GLU A 473 7.33 15.35 9.97
C GLU A 473 7.69 16.30 11.10
N ARG A 474 8.10 17.54 10.79
CA ARG A 474 8.34 18.59 11.81
C ARG A 474 7.08 18.92 12.61
N GLU A 475 5.93 19.13 11.96
CA GLU A 475 4.68 19.44 12.66
C GLU A 475 4.25 18.30 13.59
N LEU A 476 4.37 17.06 13.13
CA LEU A 476 4.09 15.89 13.96
C LEU A 476 5.05 15.86 15.16
N LEU A 477 6.35 16.11 14.97
CA LEU A 477 7.36 16.17 16.05
C LEU A 477 7.02 17.22 17.10
N GLU A 478 6.58 18.41 16.67
CA GLU A 478 6.11 19.47 17.57
C GLU A 478 4.85 19.08 18.36
N LYS A 479 3.96 18.28 17.76
CA LYS A 479 2.80 17.70 18.45
C LYS A 479 3.16 16.52 19.38
N GLY A 480 4.45 16.23 19.50
CA GLY A 480 5.00 15.22 20.40
C GLY A 480 4.75 13.81 19.88
N ILE A 481 5.29 13.49 18.68
CA ILE A 481 5.22 12.12 18.13
C ILE A 481 5.61 11.14 19.23
N GLN A 482 4.70 10.22 19.54
CA GLN A 482 5.08 9.00 20.24
C GLN A 482 5.91 8.14 19.27
N THR A 483 7.17 8.51 19.01
CA THR A 483 8.12 7.59 18.40
C THR A 483 8.38 6.55 19.47
N GLN A 484 7.64 5.45 19.42
CA GLN A 484 8.10 4.24 20.10
C GLN A 484 9.31 3.80 19.30
N GLN A 485 10.52 4.19 19.74
CA GLN A 485 11.69 3.38 19.42
C GLN A 485 11.36 1.96 19.91
N PRO A 486 11.61 0.93 19.09
CA PRO A 486 11.25 -0.45 19.39
C PRO A 486 11.82 -0.94 20.72
#